data_AF-K9QCL3-F1
#
_entry.id   AF-K9QCL3-F1
#
_cell.length_a   1.000
_cell.length_b   1.000
_cell.length_c   1.000
_cell.angle_alpha   90.00
_cell.angle_beta   90.00
_cell.angle_gamma   90.00
#
_symmetry.space_group_name_H-M   'P 1'
#
loop_
_entity.id
_entity.type
_entity.pdbx_description
1 polymer ?
#
loop_
_entity_poly.entity_id
_entity_poly.type
_entity_poly.pdbx_seq_one_letter_code
_entity_poly.pdbx_strand_id
1 'polypeptide(L)'
;MNFSSARQYFYQEIQQPDEYINLAKAALYIAQEEYPNLDLEEYLDALNTMAQEVQERLPTSRYPLRLIQSLNQYLYDDLGFTGNHSNYYDPCNSFLNDVIDRRTGIPITLALVYLEIAQRIDFPMVGIGLPGHFLIRPDIPDMEIFVDAFNRGEVMFAEDCQERLTQMFQQPVSLKPEFLATVSNRQFLARMLTNLKYIYLKQQDLAKTLAAVERILLLFPMAMLEIRDRGLLYYQLGHHLQAAEDLQNYLSKVPDAEDAVVIRRLLAELGKD
;
A
#
# COMPACT_ATOMS: atom_id res chain seq x y z
N MET A 1 23.66 -7.65 1.92
CA MET A 1 22.63 -7.61 2.98
C MET A 1 22.12 -9.02 3.18
N ASN A 2 22.06 -9.53 4.42
CA ASN A 2 21.38 -10.79 4.72
C ASN A 2 19.90 -10.47 4.97
N PHE A 3 19.09 -10.54 3.91
CA PHE A 3 17.65 -10.39 4.01
C PHE A 3 17.00 -11.64 4.61
N SER A 4 15.86 -11.48 5.30
CA SER A 4 14.95 -12.60 5.57
C SER A 4 14.52 -13.24 4.24
N SER A 5 14.16 -14.53 4.26
CA SER A 5 13.65 -15.21 3.05
C SER A 5 12.48 -14.45 2.42
N ALA A 6 11.52 -13.99 3.24
CA ALA A 6 10.40 -13.17 2.82
C ALA A 6 10.85 -11.91 2.05
N ARG A 7 11.84 -11.19 2.58
CA ARG A 7 12.34 -9.96 1.94
C ARG A 7 13.13 -10.25 0.66
N GLN A 8 13.83 -11.39 0.56
CA GLN A 8 14.47 -11.83 -0.68
C GLN A 8 13.42 -12.10 -1.77
N TYR A 9 12.34 -12.80 -1.42
CA TYR A 9 11.28 -13.10 -2.37
C TYR A 9 10.49 -11.85 -2.77
N PHE A 10 10.20 -10.95 -1.83
CA PHE A 10 9.65 -9.63 -2.13
C PHE A 10 10.55 -8.90 -3.14
N TYR A 11 11.85 -8.83 -2.87
CA TYR A 11 12.82 -8.16 -3.75
C TYR A 11 12.81 -8.76 -5.16
N GLN A 12 12.79 -10.09 -5.28
CA GLN A 12 12.72 -10.79 -6.56
C GLN A 12 11.44 -10.47 -7.34
N GLU A 13 10.28 -10.51 -6.68
CA GLU A 13 8.99 -10.19 -7.31
C GLU A 13 8.96 -8.76 -7.83
N ILE A 14 9.48 -7.81 -7.05
CA ILE A 14 9.56 -6.41 -7.47
C ILE A 14 10.73 -6.14 -8.44
N GLN A 15 11.48 -7.12 -8.96
CA GLN A 15 12.42 -6.85 -10.06
C GLN A 15 11.76 -6.89 -11.45
N GLN A 16 10.51 -7.38 -11.53
CA GLN A 16 9.77 -7.41 -12.79
C GLN A 16 9.45 -5.99 -13.30
N PRO A 17 9.20 -5.81 -14.61
CA PRO A 17 8.56 -4.59 -15.09
C PRO A 17 7.26 -4.35 -14.31
N ASP A 18 6.92 -3.09 -14.03
CA ASP A 18 5.86 -2.74 -13.06
C ASP A 18 4.53 -3.46 -13.36
N GLU A 19 4.13 -3.52 -14.63
CA GLU A 19 2.92 -4.21 -15.11
C GLU A 19 2.88 -5.73 -14.88
N TYR A 20 4.04 -6.38 -14.69
CA TYR A 20 4.15 -7.83 -14.43
C TYR A 20 4.39 -8.18 -12.96
N ILE A 21 4.48 -7.19 -12.07
CA ILE A 21 4.56 -7.44 -10.63
C ILE A 21 3.24 -8.07 -10.18
N ASN A 22 3.29 -9.27 -9.60
CA ASN A 22 2.12 -9.86 -8.97
C ASN A 22 1.85 -9.16 -7.63
N LEU A 23 0.83 -8.30 -7.58
CA LEU A 23 0.51 -7.47 -6.42
C LEU A 23 0.15 -8.29 -5.19
N ALA A 24 -0.80 -9.24 -5.28
CA ALA A 24 -1.14 -10.12 -4.15
C ALA A 24 0.08 -10.84 -3.60
N LYS A 25 0.92 -11.42 -4.45
CA LYS A 25 2.12 -12.15 -4.03
C LYS A 25 3.14 -11.24 -3.35
N ALA A 26 3.41 -10.06 -3.91
CA ALA A 26 4.28 -9.08 -3.29
C ALA A 26 3.73 -8.57 -1.94
N ALA A 27 2.41 -8.36 -1.83
CA ALA A 27 1.75 -7.99 -0.59
C ALA A 27 1.80 -9.11 0.47
N LEU A 28 1.71 -10.39 0.07
CA LEU A 28 1.88 -11.51 0.98
C LEU A 28 3.34 -11.67 1.43
N TYR A 29 4.34 -11.34 0.60
CA TYR A 29 5.73 -11.28 1.08
C TYR A 29 5.96 -10.15 2.09
N ILE A 30 5.26 -9.02 1.97
CA ILE A 30 5.24 -7.98 3.01
C ILE A 30 4.70 -8.56 4.33
N ALA A 31 3.63 -9.37 4.27
CA ALA A 31 3.03 -10.02 5.43
C ALA A 31 3.90 -11.15 6.01
N GLN A 32 4.57 -11.94 5.18
CA GLN A 32 5.41 -13.06 5.61
C GLN A 32 6.62 -12.60 6.45
N GLU A 33 6.99 -11.33 6.38
CA GLU A 33 7.99 -10.76 7.29
C GLU A 33 7.47 -10.61 8.73
N GLU A 34 6.17 -10.36 8.92
CA GLU A 34 5.50 -10.39 10.22
C GLU A 34 5.11 -11.82 10.63
N TYR A 35 4.76 -12.66 9.65
CA TYR A 35 4.29 -14.02 9.82
C TYR A 35 5.22 -15.02 9.08
N PRO A 36 6.36 -15.44 9.67
CA PRO A 36 7.36 -16.24 8.97
C PRO A 36 6.87 -17.60 8.44
N ASN A 37 5.81 -18.14 9.03
CA ASN A 37 5.20 -19.42 8.65
C ASN A 37 3.99 -19.27 7.71
N LEU A 38 3.73 -18.06 7.21
CA LEU A 38 2.62 -17.80 6.28
C LEU A 38 2.80 -18.63 4.99
N ASP A 39 1.79 -19.43 4.68
CA ASP A 39 1.69 -20.12 3.39
C ASP A 39 1.02 -19.19 2.38
N LEU A 40 1.76 -18.79 1.34
CA LEU A 40 1.26 -17.85 0.34
C LEU A 40 0.20 -18.49 -0.56
N GLU A 41 0.35 -19.78 -0.87
CA GLU A 41 -0.55 -20.47 -1.81
C GLU A 41 -1.97 -20.53 -1.24
N GLU A 42 -2.12 -20.69 0.07
CA GLU A 42 -3.43 -20.66 0.75
C GLU A 42 -4.21 -19.37 0.44
N TYR A 43 -3.55 -18.20 0.51
CA TYR A 43 -4.21 -16.92 0.27
C TYR A 43 -4.38 -16.59 -1.21
N LEU A 44 -3.46 -17.06 -2.06
CA LEU A 44 -3.63 -16.94 -3.52
C LEU A 44 -4.79 -17.82 -4.01
N ASP A 45 -4.94 -19.02 -3.47
CA ASP A 45 -6.05 -19.92 -3.76
C ASP A 45 -7.37 -19.42 -3.16
N ALA A 46 -7.34 -18.74 -2.01
CA ALA A 46 -8.53 -18.05 -1.50
C ALA A 46 -9.03 -16.97 -2.49
N LEU A 47 -8.12 -16.18 -3.08
CA LEU A 47 -8.47 -15.21 -4.13
C LEU A 47 -8.98 -15.88 -5.41
N ASN A 48 -8.40 -17.03 -5.80
CA ASN A 48 -8.89 -17.83 -6.92
C ASN A 48 -10.31 -18.35 -6.67
N THR A 49 -10.57 -18.87 -5.47
CA THR A 49 -11.87 -19.39 -5.05
C THR A 49 -12.91 -18.27 -5.07
N MET A 50 -12.60 -17.12 -4.47
CA MET A 50 -13.48 -15.95 -4.49
C MET A 50 -13.80 -15.50 -5.92
N ALA A 51 -12.81 -15.49 -6.82
CA ALA A 51 -13.04 -15.15 -8.22
C ALA A 51 -13.91 -16.16 -8.97
N GLN A 52 -13.73 -17.46 -8.72
CA GLN A 52 -14.59 -18.50 -9.29
C GLN A 52 -16.04 -18.34 -8.84
N GLU A 53 -16.27 -18.12 -7.55
CA GLU A 53 -17.61 -17.91 -7.01
C GLU A 53 -18.29 -16.64 -7.58
N VAL A 54 -17.53 -15.57 -7.82
CA VAL A 54 -18.04 -14.39 -8.53
C VAL A 54 -18.36 -14.72 -9.98
N GLN A 55 -17.46 -15.42 -10.68
CA GLN A 55 -17.61 -15.78 -12.09
C GLN A 55 -18.92 -16.53 -12.36
N GLU A 56 -19.29 -17.47 -11.48
CA GLU A 56 -20.54 -18.25 -11.57
C GLU A 56 -21.81 -17.40 -11.43
N ARG A 57 -21.71 -16.24 -10.77
CA ARG A 57 -22.82 -15.32 -10.50
C ARG A 57 -22.88 -14.17 -11.50
N LEU A 58 -21.89 -14.05 -12.38
CA LEU A 58 -21.83 -12.95 -13.33
C LEU A 58 -23.04 -12.97 -14.27
N PRO A 59 -23.63 -11.81 -14.54
CA PRO A 59 -24.71 -11.72 -15.52
C PRO A 59 -24.19 -12.06 -16.92
N THR A 60 -25.08 -12.59 -17.76
CA THR A 60 -24.77 -12.88 -19.17
C THR A 60 -24.26 -11.63 -19.90
N SER A 61 -24.75 -10.44 -19.51
CA SER A 61 -24.29 -9.16 -20.04
C SER A 61 -23.26 -8.51 -19.12
N ARG A 62 -22.02 -8.41 -19.59
CA ARG A 62 -20.85 -7.93 -18.84
C ARG A 62 -20.68 -6.41 -18.90
N TYR A 63 -21.73 -5.66 -18.56
CA TYR A 63 -21.60 -4.20 -18.41
C TYR A 63 -20.81 -3.86 -17.12
N PRO A 64 -19.87 -2.89 -17.14
CA PRO A 64 -19.02 -2.59 -15.99
C PRO A 64 -19.76 -2.39 -14.67
N LEU A 65 -20.86 -1.60 -14.67
CA LEU A 65 -21.67 -1.37 -13.47
C LEU A 65 -22.34 -2.64 -12.93
N ARG A 66 -22.71 -3.58 -13.80
CA ARG A 66 -23.27 -4.87 -13.40
C ARG A 66 -22.20 -5.80 -12.81
N LEU A 67 -20.98 -5.74 -13.35
CA LEU A 67 -19.83 -6.47 -12.79
C LEU A 67 -19.47 -5.92 -11.41
N ILE A 68 -19.38 -4.59 -11.26
CA ILE A 68 -19.17 -3.92 -9.97
C ILE A 68 -20.27 -4.30 -8.98
N GLN A 69 -21.53 -4.27 -9.38
CA GLN A 69 -22.64 -4.69 -8.51
C GLN A 69 -22.48 -6.16 -8.05
N SER A 70 -22.05 -7.05 -8.93
CA SER A 70 -21.86 -8.47 -8.60
C SER A 70 -20.68 -8.67 -7.62
N LEU A 71 -19.57 -7.96 -7.84
CA LEU A 71 -18.43 -7.93 -6.94
C LEU A 71 -18.80 -7.37 -5.57
N ASN A 72 -19.53 -6.25 -5.53
CA ASN A 72 -19.98 -5.62 -4.29
C ASN A 72 -20.89 -6.53 -3.48
N GLN A 73 -21.89 -7.15 -4.12
CA GLN A 73 -22.78 -8.10 -3.47
C GLN A 73 -21.98 -9.24 -2.83
N TYR A 74 -21.07 -9.84 -3.60
CA TYR A 74 -20.28 -10.95 -3.12
C TYR A 74 -19.34 -10.57 -1.96
N LEU A 75 -18.55 -9.49 -2.14
CA LEU A 75 -17.57 -9.07 -1.13
C LEU A 75 -18.22 -8.57 0.15
N TYR A 76 -19.25 -7.72 0.06
CA TYR A 76 -19.74 -6.97 1.23
C TYR A 76 -21.00 -7.53 1.86
N ASP A 77 -21.84 -8.21 1.08
CA ASP A 77 -23.09 -8.77 1.61
C ASP A 77 -22.92 -10.26 1.91
N ASP A 78 -22.25 -11.02 1.05
CA ASP A 78 -22.09 -12.46 1.25
C ASP A 78 -20.90 -12.79 2.14
N LEU A 79 -19.71 -12.25 1.83
CA LEU A 79 -18.51 -12.48 2.63
C LEU A 79 -18.44 -11.53 3.83
N GLY A 80 -18.97 -10.31 3.71
CA GLY A 80 -18.98 -9.36 4.82
C GLY A 80 -17.67 -8.60 5.00
N PHE A 81 -16.92 -8.36 3.92
CA PHE A 81 -15.77 -7.46 3.96
C PHE A 81 -16.16 -6.07 4.46
N THR A 82 -15.31 -5.46 5.30
CA THR A 82 -15.62 -4.17 5.91
C THR A 82 -14.38 -3.32 6.21
N GLY A 83 -14.57 -2.00 6.15
CA GLY A 83 -13.58 -1.02 6.58
C GLY A 83 -13.46 -0.97 8.11
N ASN A 84 -12.23 -0.97 8.63
CA ASN A 84 -12.01 -0.83 10.06
C ASN A 84 -12.04 0.65 10.50
N HIS A 85 -13.24 1.16 10.77
CA HIS A 85 -13.42 2.55 11.22
C HIS A 85 -13.04 2.77 12.70
N SER A 86 -13.15 1.74 13.54
CA SER A 86 -12.94 1.86 14.99
C SER A 86 -11.46 1.74 15.39
N ASN A 87 -10.69 0.92 14.69
CA ASN A 87 -9.27 0.73 14.92
C ASN A 87 -8.49 0.78 13.59
N TYR A 88 -8.58 1.93 12.92
CA TYR A 88 -8.00 2.14 11.59
C TYR A 88 -6.49 1.83 11.53
N TYR A 89 -5.75 2.18 12.59
CA TYR A 89 -4.30 2.02 12.67
C TYR A 89 -3.84 0.67 13.28
N ASP A 90 -4.72 -0.34 13.31
CA ASP A 90 -4.33 -1.72 13.57
C ASP A 90 -3.41 -2.25 12.43
N PRO A 91 -2.16 -2.69 12.72
CA PRO A 91 -1.27 -3.27 11.71
C PRO A 91 -1.93 -4.39 10.89
N CYS A 92 -2.79 -5.21 11.51
CA CYS A 92 -3.49 -6.31 10.85
C CYS A 92 -4.42 -5.83 9.73
N ASN A 93 -4.80 -4.55 9.67
CA ASN A 93 -5.55 -4.04 8.53
C ASN A 93 -4.68 -3.86 7.27
N SER A 94 -3.35 -3.85 7.42
CA SER A 94 -2.38 -3.57 6.35
C SER A 94 -1.75 -4.84 5.75
N PHE A 95 -2.01 -6.01 6.32
CA PHE A 95 -1.50 -7.29 5.82
C PHE A 95 -2.59 -8.06 5.07
N LEU A 96 -2.30 -8.51 3.84
CA LEU A 96 -3.32 -9.13 2.99
C LEU A 96 -3.91 -10.41 3.59
N ASN A 97 -3.09 -11.22 4.27
CA ASN A 97 -3.55 -12.45 4.92
C ASN A 97 -4.58 -12.15 6.02
N ASP A 98 -4.28 -11.22 6.92
CA ASP A 98 -5.18 -10.80 7.99
C ASP A 98 -6.46 -10.19 7.43
N VAL A 99 -6.37 -9.43 6.34
CA VAL A 99 -7.52 -8.81 5.69
C VAL A 99 -8.44 -9.86 5.08
N ILE A 100 -7.89 -10.91 4.47
CA ILE A 100 -8.69 -12.04 3.93
C ILE A 100 -9.34 -12.81 5.09
N ASP A 101 -8.59 -13.15 6.14
CA ASP A 101 -9.08 -13.96 7.26
C ASP A 101 -10.15 -13.23 8.08
N ARG A 102 -9.88 -11.97 8.43
CA ARG A 102 -10.76 -11.13 9.26
C ARG A 102 -11.83 -10.43 8.44
N ARG A 103 -11.71 -10.44 7.11
CA ARG A 103 -12.55 -9.67 6.19
C ARG A 103 -12.63 -8.19 6.55
N THR A 104 -11.56 -7.67 7.15
CA THR A 104 -11.52 -6.34 7.75
C THR A 104 -10.22 -5.66 7.34
N GLY A 105 -10.30 -4.47 6.76
CA GLY A 105 -9.12 -3.78 6.23
C GLY A 105 -9.23 -2.27 6.20
N ILE A 106 -8.28 -1.65 5.50
CA ILE A 106 -8.22 -0.21 5.20
C ILE A 106 -8.40 -0.01 3.69
N PRO A 107 -8.57 1.23 3.19
CA PRO A 107 -8.93 1.46 1.78
C PRO A 107 -8.04 0.74 0.78
N ILE A 108 -6.72 0.77 0.98
CA ILE A 108 -5.77 0.15 0.04
C ILE A 108 -5.79 -1.39 0.09
N THR A 109 -6.01 -2.01 1.24
CA THR A 109 -6.00 -3.48 1.35
C THR A 109 -7.32 -4.11 0.92
N LEU A 110 -8.44 -3.45 1.18
CA LEU A 110 -9.74 -3.85 0.62
C LEU A 110 -9.77 -3.66 -0.90
N ALA A 111 -9.17 -2.57 -1.39
CA ALA A 111 -8.97 -2.37 -2.82
C ALA A 111 -8.11 -3.50 -3.43
N LEU A 112 -7.05 -3.96 -2.75
CA LEU A 112 -6.23 -5.07 -3.23
C LEU A 112 -7.06 -6.35 -3.45
N VAL A 113 -7.86 -6.77 -2.46
CA VAL A 113 -8.74 -7.94 -2.60
C VAL A 113 -9.69 -7.76 -3.79
N TYR A 114 -10.28 -6.57 -3.92
CA TYR A 114 -11.19 -6.26 -5.03
C TYR A 114 -10.49 -6.36 -6.40
N LEU A 115 -9.33 -5.72 -6.56
CA LEU A 115 -8.56 -5.71 -7.81
C LEU A 115 -8.14 -7.12 -8.22
N GLU A 116 -7.71 -7.94 -7.26
CA GLU A 116 -7.26 -9.31 -7.51
C GLU A 116 -8.40 -10.22 -7.99
N ILE A 117 -9.60 -10.06 -7.43
CA ILE A 117 -10.79 -10.79 -7.89
C ILE A 117 -11.23 -10.27 -9.26
N ALA A 118 -11.28 -8.94 -9.45
CA ALA A 118 -11.68 -8.31 -10.71
C ALA A 118 -10.77 -8.74 -11.88
N GLN A 119 -9.46 -8.80 -11.65
CA GLN A 119 -8.50 -9.28 -12.64
C GLN A 119 -8.75 -10.73 -13.05
N ARG A 120 -9.05 -11.63 -12.08
CA ARG A 120 -9.28 -13.06 -12.33
C ARG A 120 -10.58 -13.37 -13.09
N ILE A 121 -11.53 -12.44 -13.11
CA ILE A 121 -12.79 -12.56 -13.86
C ILE A 121 -12.77 -11.81 -15.20
N ASP A 122 -11.58 -11.43 -15.68
CA ASP A 122 -11.35 -10.63 -16.90
C ASP A 122 -12.03 -9.25 -16.86
N PHE A 123 -12.06 -8.61 -15.69
CA PHE A 123 -12.54 -7.24 -15.51
C PHE A 123 -11.42 -6.37 -14.93
N PRO A 124 -10.45 -5.93 -15.76
CA PRO A 124 -9.30 -5.19 -15.26
C PRO A 124 -9.73 -3.86 -14.63
N MET A 125 -9.17 -3.61 -13.46
CA MET A 125 -9.37 -2.38 -12.70
C MET A 125 -8.00 -1.88 -12.24
N VAL A 126 -7.90 -0.59 -11.98
CA VAL A 126 -6.67 0.07 -11.54
C VAL A 126 -6.88 0.83 -10.24
N GLY A 127 -5.82 0.91 -9.43
CA GLY A 127 -5.82 1.70 -8.19
C GLY A 127 -5.64 3.19 -8.44
N ILE A 128 -6.30 4.00 -7.62
CA ILE A 128 -6.33 5.46 -7.70
C ILE A 128 -5.94 6.06 -6.35
N GLY A 129 -4.89 6.89 -6.41
CA GLY A 129 -4.15 7.33 -5.24
C GLY A 129 -4.70 8.56 -4.56
N LEU A 130 -6.02 8.65 -4.33
CA LEU A 130 -6.64 9.83 -3.71
C LEU A 130 -5.93 10.20 -2.39
N PRO A 131 -5.58 11.47 -2.15
CA PRO A 131 -4.97 11.88 -0.90
C PRO A 131 -5.76 11.40 0.31
N GLY A 132 -5.07 10.76 1.26
CA GLY A 132 -5.61 10.19 2.50
C GLY A 132 -6.68 9.10 2.35
N HIS A 133 -6.95 8.64 1.13
CA HIS A 133 -7.87 7.53 0.85
C HIS A 133 -7.29 6.61 -0.24
N PHE A 134 -8.03 5.60 -0.69
CA PHE A 134 -7.65 4.81 -1.86
C PHE A 134 -8.90 4.35 -2.60
N LEU A 135 -8.95 4.58 -3.90
CA LEU A 135 -10.06 4.21 -4.75
C LEU A 135 -9.57 3.25 -5.84
N ILE A 136 -10.51 2.61 -6.53
CA ILE A 136 -10.23 1.82 -7.72
C ILE A 136 -11.17 2.25 -8.84
N ARG A 137 -10.83 1.98 -10.09
CA ARG A 137 -11.74 2.21 -11.23
C ARG A 137 -11.56 1.15 -12.30
N PRO A 138 -12.58 0.87 -13.13
CA PRO A 138 -12.41 0.07 -14.33
C PRO A 138 -11.33 0.66 -15.23
N ASP A 139 -10.46 -0.21 -15.77
CA ASP A 139 -9.44 0.20 -16.74
C ASP A 139 -10.04 0.25 -18.15
N ILE A 140 -11.03 1.13 -18.30
CA ILE A 140 -11.80 1.30 -19.53
C ILE A 140 -11.66 2.77 -19.96
N PRO A 141 -11.30 3.06 -21.22
CA PRO A 141 -11.25 4.41 -21.74
C PRO A 141 -12.58 5.15 -21.53
N ASP A 142 -12.49 6.45 -21.24
CA ASP A 142 -13.63 7.37 -21.06
C ASP A 142 -14.59 7.01 -19.90
N MET A 143 -14.20 6.06 -19.04
CA MET A 143 -14.98 5.70 -17.86
C MET A 143 -14.53 6.50 -16.63
N GLU A 144 -15.37 7.43 -16.19
CA GLU A 144 -15.10 8.38 -15.10
C GLU A 144 -15.73 7.97 -13.76
N ILE A 145 -15.96 6.67 -13.56
CA ILE A 145 -16.43 6.16 -12.27
C ILE A 145 -15.27 5.67 -11.42
N PHE A 146 -15.38 5.87 -10.13
CA PHE A 146 -14.52 5.30 -9.10
C PHE A 146 -15.34 4.37 -8.22
N VAL A 147 -14.66 3.47 -7.53
CA VAL A 147 -15.25 2.54 -6.58
C VAL A 147 -14.46 2.63 -5.29
N ASP A 148 -15.18 2.84 -4.19
CA ASP A 148 -14.61 2.92 -2.85
C ASP A 148 -14.76 1.57 -2.14
N ALA A 149 -13.70 0.76 -2.19
CA ALA A 149 -13.71 -0.56 -1.56
C ALA A 149 -13.82 -0.50 -0.02
N PHE A 150 -13.46 0.63 0.59
CA PHE A 150 -13.61 0.82 2.03
C PHE A 150 -15.08 1.05 2.42
N ASN A 151 -15.80 1.80 1.60
CA ASN A 151 -17.21 2.12 1.79
C ASN A 151 -18.12 1.16 1.00
N ARG A 152 -17.88 -0.15 1.13
CA ARG A 152 -18.71 -1.24 0.55
C ARG A 152 -18.88 -1.14 -0.98
N GLY A 153 -17.85 -0.68 -1.68
CA GLY A 153 -17.86 -0.56 -3.13
C GLY A 153 -18.77 0.56 -3.64
N GLU A 154 -18.96 1.62 -2.84
CA GLU A 154 -19.65 2.84 -3.25
C GLU A 154 -19.11 3.32 -4.61
N VAL A 155 -20.00 3.47 -5.59
CA VAL A 155 -19.65 4.02 -6.90
C VAL A 155 -19.67 5.53 -6.79
N MET A 156 -18.57 6.16 -7.16
CA MET A 156 -18.32 7.59 -7.00
C MET A 156 -17.98 8.24 -8.34
N PHE A 157 -18.28 9.53 -8.46
CA PHE A 157 -17.84 10.41 -9.54
C PHE A 157 -16.78 11.40 -9.02
N ALA A 158 -16.29 12.26 -9.91
CA ALA A 158 -15.26 13.25 -9.57
C ALA A 158 -15.75 14.23 -8.49
N GLU A 159 -17.02 14.60 -8.52
CA GLU A 159 -17.65 15.48 -7.53
C GLU A 159 -17.66 14.82 -6.14
N ASP A 160 -17.95 13.53 -6.04
CA ASP A 160 -17.92 12.79 -4.77
C ASP A 160 -16.48 12.71 -4.22
N CYS A 161 -15.48 12.57 -5.10
CA CYS A 161 -14.07 12.60 -4.71
C CYS A 161 -13.67 13.97 -4.14
N GLN A 162 -14.15 15.06 -4.74
CA GLN A 162 -13.95 16.43 -4.28
C GLN A 162 -14.59 16.68 -2.90
N GLU A 163 -15.80 16.16 -2.68
CA GLU A 163 -16.47 16.22 -1.37
C GLU A 163 -15.69 15.44 -0.31
N ARG A 164 -15.24 14.22 -0.63
CA ARG A 164 -14.45 13.38 0.29
C ARG A 164 -13.12 14.03 0.68
N LEU A 165 -12.41 14.68 -0.25
CA LEU A 165 -11.21 15.46 0.07
C LEU A 165 -11.51 16.59 1.05
N THR A 166 -12.59 17.33 0.82
CA THR A 166 -12.99 18.47 1.67
C THR A 166 -13.33 18.01 3.09
N GLN A 167 -14.06 16.90 3.22
CA GLN A 167 -14.40 16.29 4.51
C GLN A 167 -13.15 15.84 5.27
N MET A 168 -12.23 15.17 4.58
CA MET A 168 -11.05 14.58 5.21
C MET A 168 -10.03 15.64 5.67
N PHE A 169 -9.79 16.68 4.87
CA PHE A 169 -8.84 17.75 5.23
C PHE A 169 -9.46 18.86 6.08
N GLN A 170 -10.78 18.84 6.31
CA GLN A 170 -11.52 19.87 7.04
C GLN A 170 -11.33 21.29 6.49
N GLN A 171 -10.99 21.39 5.19
CA GLN A 171 -10.80 22.64 4.47
C GLN A 171 -11.10 22.42 2.97
N PRO A 172 -11.46 23.46 2.20
CA PRO A 172 -11.64 23.33 0.77
C PRO A 172 -10.33 22.94 0.09
N VAL A 173 -10.27 21.72 -0.44
CA VAL A 173 -9.13 21.23 -1.22
C VAL A 173 -9.63 20.96 -2.63
N SER A 174 -9.22 21.77 -3.61
CA SER A 174 -9.58 21.51 -5.01
C SER A 174 -9.01 20.19 -5.49
N LEU A 175 -9.86 19.34 -6.04
CA LEU A 175 -9.49 18.10 -6.71
C LEU A 175 -8.62 18.45 -7.91
N LYS A 176 -7.47 17.80 -8.00
CA LYS A 176 -6.55 17.97 -9.11
C LYS A 176 -6.44 16.68 -9.90
N PRO A 177 -6.21 16.72 -11.23
CA PRO A 177 -6.09 15.52 -12.05
C PRO A 177 -5.06 14.51 -11.51
N GLU A 178 -3.96 14.98 -10.93
CA GLU A 178 -2.94 14.12 -10.31
C GLU A 178 -3.45 13.29 -9.12
N PHE A 179 -4.53 13.71 -8.45
CA PHE A 179 -5.13 12.96 -7.34
C PHE A 179 -5.97 11.78 -7.83
N LEU A 180 -6.35 11.79 -9.12
CA LEU A 180 -7.09 10.73 -9.78
C LEU A 180 -6.20 9.89 -10.71
N ALA A 181 -4.88 10.10 -10.68
CA ALA A 181 -3.94 9.34 -11.47
C ALA A 181 -3.89 7.87 -11.04
N THR A 182 -3.74 6.98 -12.02
CA THR A 182 -3.50 5.56 -11.78
C THR A 182 -2.21 5.37 -10.99
N VAL A 183 -2.28 4.49 -9.98
CA VAL A 183 -1.17 4.11 -9.12
C VAL A 183 -0.47 2.89 -9.73
N SER A 184 0.86 2.96 -9.90
CA SER A 184 1.66 1.81 -10.34
C SER A 184 1.74 0.73 -9.26
N ASN A 185 2.09 -0.50 -9.62
CA ASN A 185 2.22 -1.60 -8.66
C ASN A 185 3.27 -1.30 -7.58
N ARG A 186 4.38 -0.66 -7.95
CA ARG A 186 5.38 -0.20 -6.97
C ARG A 186 4.84 0.87 -6.02
N GLN A 187 4.09 1.82 -6.56
CA GLN A 187 3.47 2.87 -5.74
C GLN A 187 2.41 2.27 -4.79
N PHE A 188 1.66 1.26 -5.24
CA PHE A 188 0.70 0.53 -4.42
C PHE A 188 1.38 -0.11 -3.22
N LEU A 189 2.42 -0.92 -3.47
CA LEU A 189 3.19 -1.60 -2.42
C LEU A 189 3.86 -0.61 -1.46
N ALA A 190 4.40 0.51 -1.96
CA ALA A 190 4.97 1.54 -1.11
C ALA A 190 3.93 2.23 -0.23
N ARG A 191 2.70 2.44 -0.71
CA ARG A 191 1.61 2.98 0.12
C ARG A 191 1.22 2.00 1.25
N MET A 192 1.18 0.70 0.98
CA MET A 192 0.98 -0.32 2.03
C MET A 192 2.10 -0.25 3.09
N LEU A 193 3.36 -0.20 2.64
CA LEU A 193 4.52 -0.07 3.54
C LEU A 193 4.53 1.26 4.30
N THR A 194 4.05 2.34 3.70
CA THR A 194 3.95 3.67 4.34
C THR A 194 2.92 3.66 5.47
N ASN A 195 1.81 2.93 5.31
CA ASN A 195 0.85 2.72 6.40
C ASN A 195 1.50 1.96 7.56
N LEU A 196 2.21 0.87 7.28
CA LEU A 196 2.96 0.12 8.30
C LEU A 196 4.03 0.98 8.98
N LYS A 197 4.82 1.75 8.20
CA LYS A 197 5.81 2.71 8.71
C LYS A 197 5.18 3.68 9.70
N TYR A 198 4.04 4.28 9.34
CA TYR A 198 3.32 5.21 10.21
C TYR A 198 2.85 4.54 11.51
N ILE A 199 2.22 3.36 11.40
CA ILE A 199 1.69 2.62 12.53
C ILE A 199 2.82 2.26 13.51
N TYR A 200 3.91 1.67 13.02
CA TYR A 200 5.05 1.28 13.86
C TYR A 200 5.78 2.47 14.46
N LEU A 201 5.89 3.58 13.73
CA LEU A 201 6.48 4.80 14.27
C LEU A 201 5.63 5.36 15.43
N LYS A 202 4.28 5.34 15.31
CA LYS A 202 3.37 5.73 16.40
C LYS A 202 3.46 4.81 17.60
N GLN A 203 3.71 3.52 17.38
CA GLN A 203 3.94 2.52 18.43
C GLN A 203 5.36 2.56 19.01
N GLN A 204 6.26 3.39 18.46
CA GLN A 204 7.68 3.45 18.82
C GLN A 204 8.45 2.14 18.56
N ASP A 205 7.94 1.27 17.69
CA ASP A 205 8.64 0.06 17.25
C ASP A 205 9.63 0.41 16.13
N LEU A 206 10.78 0.92 16.53
CA LEU A 206 11.81 1.41 15.61
C LEU A 206 12.35 0.32 14.68
N ALA A 207 12.41 -0.92 15.14
CA ALA A 207 12.90 -2.05 14.34
C ALA A 207 11.93 -2.35 13.19
N LYS A 208 10.62 -2.39 13.47
CA LYS A 208 9.61 -2.57 12.41
C LYS A 208 9.45 -1.35 11.52
N THR A 209 9.60 -0.13 12.06
CA THR A 209 9.66 1.09 11.24
C THR A 209 10.83 1.02 10.27
N LEU A 210 12.03 0.63 10.74
CA LEU A 210 13.21 0.44 9.91
C LEU A 210 12.94 -0.59 8.81
N ALA A 211 12.37 -1.75 9.15
CA ALA A 211 12.03 -2.79 8.18
C ALA A 211 11.05 -2.30 7.09
N ALA A 212 10.07 -1.46 7.44
CA ALA A 212 9.18 -0.83 6.46
C ALA A 212 9.93 0.13 5.52
N VAL A 213 10.76 1.02 6.08
CA VAL A 213 11.58 1.97 5.30
C VAL A 213 12.54 1.25 4.36
N GLU A 214 13.19 0.19 4.81
CA GLU A 214 14.10 -0.60 3.97
C GLU A 214 13.39 -1.17 2.74
N ARG A 215 12.16 -1.70 2.89
CA ARG A 215 11.37 -2.21 1.77
C ARG A 215 10.86 -1.10 0.85
N ILE A 216 10.52 0.07 1.38
CA ILE A 216 10.21 1.25 0.56
C ILE A 216 11.42 1.61 -0.30
N LEU A 217 12.64 1.57 0.26
CA LEU A 217 13.87 1.83 -0.48
C LEU A 217 14.23 0.73 -1.49
N LEU A 218 13.73 -0.50 -1.33
CA LEU A 218 13.83 -1.52 -2.40
C LEU A 218 12.95 -1.15 -3.62
N LEU A 219 11.80 -0.52 -3.40
CA LEU A 219 10.90 -0.04 -4.46
C LEU A 219 11.40 1.26 -5.09
N PHE A 220 11.90 2.19 -4.27
CA PHE A 220 12.33 3.52 -4.66
C PHE A 220 13.72 3.85 -4.07
N PRO A 221 14.82 3.34 -4.67
CA PRO A 221 16.17 3.48 -4.11
C PRO A 221 16.68 4.92 -3.99
N MET A 222 16.08 5.85 -4.73
CA MET A 222 16.45 7.27 -4.76
C MET A 222 15.50 8.15 -3.94
N ALA A 223 14.63 7.57 -3.12
CA ALA A 223 13.75 8.31 -2.23
C ALA A 223 14.56 8.94 -1.08
N MET A 224 15.12 10.13 -1.32
CA MET A 224 16.07 10.78 -0.40
C MET A 224 15.52 11.00 1.02
N LEU A 225 14.22 11.26 1.17
CA LEU A 225 13.58 11.37 2.48
C LEU A 225 13.54 10.03 3.23
N GLU A 226 13.34 8.92 2.51
CA GLU A 226 13.38 7.58 3.10
C GLU A 226 14.82 7.16 3.46
N ILE A 227 15.82 7.58 2.66
CA ILE A 227 17.24 7.41 3.01
C ILE A 227 17.57 8.17 4.31
N ARG A 228 17.14 9.43 4.42
CA ARG A 228 17.28 10.22 5.65
C ARG A 228 16.63 9.52 6.84
N ASP A 229 15.37 9.11 6.69
CA ASP A 229 14.62 8.47 7.77
C ASP A 229 15.29 7.15 8.21
N ARG A 230 15.81 6.36 7.26
CA ARG A 230 16.57 5.14 7.57
C ARG A 230 17.85 5.46 8.35
N GLY A 231 18.59 6.49 7.95
CA GLY A 231 19.77 6.95 8.68
C GLY A 231 19.47 7.38 10.11
N LEU A 232 18.36 8.08 10.33
CA LEU A 232 17.90 8.47 11.67
C LEU A 232 17.47 7.26 12.52
N LEU A 233 16.78 6.28 11.92
CA LEU A 233 16.41 5.03 12.59
C LEU A 233 17.64 4.21 12.97
N TYR A 234 18.62 4.09 12.06
CA TYR A 234 19.90 3.46 12.37
C TYR A 234 20.62 4.13 13.53
N TYR A 235 20.63 5.48 13.57
CA TYR A 235 21.21 6.22 14.69
C TYR A 235 20.53 5.87 16.02
N GLN A 236 19.19 5.89 16.04
CA GLN A 236 18.41 5.57 17.25
C GLN A 236 18.59 4.12 17.71
N LEU A 237 18.86 3.19 16.79
CA LEU A 237 19.13 1.78 17.06
C LEU A 237 20.61 1.49 17.37
N GLY A 238 21.49 2.49 17.38
CA GLY A 238 22.93 2.34 17.66
C GLY A 238 23.77 1.81 16.47
N HIS A 239 23.19 1.78 15.27
CA HIS A 239 23.87 1.37 14.03
C HIS A 239 24.62 2.55 13.41
N HIS A 240 25.63 3.06 14.12
CA HIS A 240 26.30 4.33 13.81
C HIS A 240 26.95 4.40 12.43
N LEU A 241 27.56 3.30 11.95
CA LEU A 241 28.18 3.25 10.62
C LEU A 241 27.15 3.42 9.51
N GLN A 242 26.05 2.65 9.56
CA GLN A 242 24.97 2.73 8.59
C GLN A 242 24.23 4.07 8.66
N ALA A 243 24.05 4.61 9.87
CA ALA A 243 23.49 5.94 10.07
C ALA A 243 24.33 7.01 9.36
N ALA A 244 25.66 6.98 9.55
CA ALA A 244 26.56 7.93 8.93
C ALA A 244 26.53 7.83 7.39
N GLU A 245 26.54 6.61 6.85
CA GLU A 245 26.47 6.37 5.40
C GLU A 245 25.20 6.97 4.76
N ASP A 246 24.03 6.65 5.32
CA ASP A 246 22.75 7.14 4.79
C ASP A 246 22.60 8.65 4.92
N LEU A 247 22.99 9.23 6.06
CA LEU A 247 22.87 10.67 6.29
C LEU A 247 23.87 11.49 5.45
N GLN A 248 25.07 10.96 5.21
CA GLN A 248 26.02 11.57 4.27
C GLN A 248 25.50 11.51 2.84
N ASN A 249 24.97 10.36 2.41
CA ASN A 249 24.36 10.22 1.10
C ASN A 249 23.20 11.22 0.92
N TYR A 250 22.31 11.32 1.91
CA TYR A 250 21.22 12.30 1.93
C TYR A 250 21.71 13.74 1.70
N LEU A 251 22.67 14.21 2.51
CA LEU A 251 23.22 15.55 2.39
C LEU A 251 23.99 15.79 1.09
N SER A 252 24.60 14.75 0.51
CA SER A 252 25.31 14.87 -0.77
C SER A 252 24.38 15.18 -1.95
N LYS A 253 23.11 14.73 -1.86
CA LYS A 253 22.10 14.93 -2.91
C LYS A 253 21.16 16.09 -2.62
N VAL A 254 20.90 16.39 -1.34
CA VAL A 254 20.01 17.47 -0.92
C VAL A 254 20.72 18.37 0.12
N PRO A 255 21.78 19.09 -0.28
CA PRO A 255 22.63 19.83 0.66
C PRO A 255 21.93 21.01 1.35
N ASP A 256 20.88 21.55 0.73
CA ASP A 256 20.15 22.73 1.19
C ASP A 256 18.77 22.38 1.78
N ALA A 257 18.57 21.13 2.20
CA ALA A 257 17.36 20.73 2.91
C ALA A 257 17.18 21.52 4.21
N GLU A 258 15.94 21.77 4.61
CA GLU A 258 15.62 22.54 5.83
C GLU A 258 16.24 21.93 7.10
N ASP A 259 16.35 20.60 7.15
CA ASP A 259 16.93 19.84 8.24
C ASP A 259 18.45 19.62 8.11
N ALA A 260 19.10 20.12 7.05
CA ALA A 260 20.50 19.84 6.74
C ALA A 260 21.46 20.24 7.87
N VAL A 261 21.18 21.35 8.57
CA VAL A 261 21.97 21.81 9.73
C VAL A 261 21.91 20.78 10.87
N VAL A 262 20.72 20.23 11.14
CA VAL A 262 20.52 19.22 12.19
C VAL A 262 21.23 17.92 11.81
N ILE A 263 21.10 17.48 10.56
CA ILE A 263 21.75 16.26 10.07
C ILE A 263 23.29 16.38 10.09
N ARG A 264 23.85 17.54 9.70
CA ARG A 264 25.32 17.78 9.80
C ARG A 264 25.82 17.72 11.24
N ARG A 265 25.05 18.25 12.19
CA ARG A 265 25.39 18.16 13.62
C ARG A 265 25.41 16.72 14.09
N LEU A 266 24.39 15.94 13.74
CA LEU A 266 24.29 14.52 14.07
C LEU A 266 25.48 13.73 13.50
N LEU A 267 25.88 13.99 12.25
CA LEU A 267 27.06 13.38 11.64
C LEU A 267 28.37 13.75 12.36
N ALA A 268 28.49 14.99 12.84
CA ALA A 268 29.67 15.42 13.61
C ALA A 268 29.73 14.78 15.01
N GLU A 269 28.59 14.37 15.57
CA GLU A 269 28.52 13.60 16.81
C GLU A 269 28.91 12.13 16.56
N LEU A 270 28.40 11.53 15.47
CA LEU A 270 28.73 10.17 15.03
C LEU A 270 30.22 9.94 14.71
N GLY A 271 30.94 10.96 14.26
CA GLY A 271 32.36 10.86 13.89
C GLY A 271 33.34 10.99 15.07
N LYS A 272 32.85 11.06 16.31
CA LYS A 272 33.68 11.19 17.53
C LYS A 272 33.89 9.89 18.30
N ASP A 273 33.15 8.85 17.96
CA ASP A 273 33.25 7.49 18.51
C ASP A 273 34.12 6.60 17.60
#